data_AF-A0A6C0KM00-F1
#
_entry.id   AF-A0A6C0KM00-F1
#
_cell.length_a   1.000
_cell.length_b   1.000
_cell.length_c   1.000
_cell.angle_alpha   90.00
_cell.angle_beta   90.00
_cell.angle_gamma   90.00
#
_symmetry.space_group_name_H-M   'P 1'
#
loop_
_entity.id
_entity.type
_entity.pdbx_description
1 polymer ?
#
loop_
_entity_poly.entity_id
_entity_poly.type
_entity_poly.pdbx_seq_one_letter_code
_entity_poly.pdbx_strand_id
1 'polypeptide(L)'
;MKIAFEIIGIYLLWIILHYVAGILYCKLCTPTTIFGFIISPFIALTPYCSALRWVIYNGGNIINNMWIVLGTWIAAKICKNVL
;
A
#
# COMPACT_ATOMS: atom_id res chain seq x y z
N MET A 1 -6.46 18.50 -17.89
CA MET A 1 -5.49 18.76 -16.80
C MET A 1 -6.02 18.35 -15.41
N LYS A 2 -7.31 18.55 -15.08
CA LYS A 2 -7.90 18.11 -13.79
C LYS A 2 -7.75 16.61 -13.48
N ILE A 3 -8.07 15.75 -14.45
CA ILE A 3 -8.00 14.29 -14.30
C ILE A 3 -6.57 13.81 -13.95
N ALA A 4 -5.55 14.37 -14.59
CA ALA A 4 -4.16 13.99 -14.31
C ALA A 4 -3.77 14.35 -12.86
N PHE A 5 -4.23 15.50 -12.36
CA PHE A 5 -4.01 15.90 -10.98
C PHE A 5 -4.71 14.97 -9.98
N GLU A 6 -5.94 14.57 -10.28
CA GLU A 6 -6.69 13.60 -9.45
C GLU A 6 -5.98 12.24 -9.39
N ILE A 7 -5.48 11.74 -10.52
CA ILE A 7 -4.73 10.48 -10.59
C ILE A 7 -3.45 10.56 -9.75
N ILE A 8 -2.68 11.64 -9.90
CA ILE A 8 -1.44 11.86 -9.11
C ILE A 8 -1.76 11.99 -7.62
N GLY A 9 -2.85 12.67 -7.26
CA GLY A 9 -3.31 12.79 -5.88
C GLY A 9 -3.65 11.43 -5.26
N ILE A 10 -4.39 10.58 -5.98
CA ILE A 10 -4.73 9.22 -5.55
C ILE A 10 -3.46 8.36 -5.43
N TYR A 11 -2.51 8.52 -6.36
CA TYR A 11 -1.22 7.81 -6.32
C TYR A 11 -0.43 8.14 -5.04
N LEU A 12 -0.26 9.43 -4.74
CA LEU A 12 0.44 9.87 -3.54
C LEU A 12 -0.30 9.47 -2.26
N LEU A 13 -1.62 9.56 -2.25
CA LEU A 13 -2.45 9.16 -1.12
C LEU A 13 -2.20 7.68 -0.74
N TRP A 14 -2.26 6.76 -1.70
CA TRP A 14 -2.07 5.33 -1.42
C TRP A 14 -0.65 5.01 -0.95
N ILE A 15 0.37 5.69 -1.49
CA ILE A 15 1.76 5.53 -1.03
C ILE A 15 1.89 5.96 0.44
N ILE A 16 1.38 7.15 0.76
CA ILE A 16 1.43 7.68 2.13
C ILE A 16 0.66 6.75 3.08
N LEU A 17 -0.56 6.32 2.71
CA LEU A 17 -1.36 5.40 3.51
C LEU A 17 -0.64 4.07 3.74
N HIS A 18 -0.07 3.47 2.69
CA HIS A 18 0.65 2.20 2.80
C HIS A 18 1.89 2.32 3.71
N TYR A 19 2.67 3.39 3.55
CA TYR A 19 3.86 3.66 4.35
C TYR A 19 3.53 3.89 5.83
N VAL A 20 2.58 4.79 6.10
CA VAL A 20 2.16 5.15 7.45
C VAL A 20 1.49 3.97 8.15
N ALA A 21 0.64 3.22 7.44
CA ALA A 21 -0.03 2.04 8.01
C ALA A 21 0.97 0.96 8.42
N GLY A 22 2.02 0.70 7.63
CA GLY A 22 3.08 -0.25 7.98
C GLY A 22 3.79 0.12 9.28
N ILE A 23 4.16 1.40 9.44
CA ILE A 23 4.82 1.90 10.66
C ILE A 23 3.89 1.78 11.88
N LEU A 24 2.63 2.22 11.74
CA LEU A 24 1.64 2.15 12.82
C LEU A 24 1.34 0.70 13.22
N TYR A 25 1.23 -0.21 12.24
CA TYR A 25 1.00 -1.63 12.51
C TYR A 25 2.14 -2.23 13.32
N CYS A 26 3.40 -1.97 12.95
CA CYS A 26 4.55 -2.46 13.71
C CYS A 26 4.62 -1.89 15.14
N LYS A 27 4.22 -0.63 15.34
CA LYS A 27 4.26 0.01 16.67
C LYS A 27 3.12 -0.41 17.58
N LEU A 28 1.90 -0.57 17.02
CA LEU A 28 0.68 -0.78 17.81
C LEU A 28 0.25 -2.25 17.88
N CYS A 29 0.44 -3.00 16.79
CA CYS A 29 -0.14 -4.35 16.63
C CYS A 29 0.88 -5.47 16.85
N THR A 30 2.15 -5.21 16.53
CA THR A 30 3.24 -6.19 16.66
C THR A 30 4.48 -5.57 17.34
N PRO A 31 4.37 -5.08 18.58
CA PRO A 31 5.51 -4.48 19.28
C PRO A 31 6.63 -5.50 19.47
N THR A 32 7.88 -5.06 19.33
CA THR A 32 9.09 -5.91 19.23
C THR A 32 9.53 -6.59 20.53
N THR A 33 8.74 -6.50 21.60
CA THR A 33 9.06 -7.12 22.89
C THR A 33 8.52 -8.55 22.97
N ILE A 34 9.09 -9.38 23.85
CA ILE A 34 8.62 -10.77 24.06
C ILE A 34 7.15 -10.79 24.49
N PHE A 35 6.76 -9.89 25.40
CA PHE A 35 5.36 -9.74 25.79
C PHE A 35 4.49 -9.29 24.60
N GLY A 36 5.01 -8.36 23.80
CA GLY A 36 4.41 -7.91 22.55
C GLY A 36 4.10 -9.05 21.59
N PHE A 37 5.03 -9.98 21.41
CA PHE A 37 4.83 -11.18 20.61
C PHE A 37 3.69 -12.05 21.15
N ILE A 38 3.67 -12.31 22.46
CA ILE A 38 2.64 -13.15 23.11
C ILE A 38 1.24 -12.52 22.98
N ILE A 39 1.13 -11.19 23.13
CA ILE A 39 -0.16 -10.49 23.09
C ILE A 39 -0.62 -10.13 21.67
N SER A 40 0.31 -10.09 20.70
CA SER A 40 0.03 -9.74 19.30
C SER A 40 -1.14 -10.49 18.65
N PRO A 41 -1.38 -11.82 18.83
CA PRO A 41 -2.53 -12.50 18.24
C PRO A 41 -3.87 -11.95 18.75
N PHE A 42 -3.93 -11.47 19.99
CA PHE A 42 -5.14 -10.87 20.56
C PHE A 42 -5.33 -9.44 20.05
N ILE A 43 -4.24 -8.66 20.02
CA ILE A 43 -4.27 -7.27 19.55
C ILE A 43 -4.56 -7.19 18.04
N ALA A 44 -4.08 -8.16 17.25
CA ALA A 44 -4.32 -8.21 15.81
C ALA A 44 -5.81 -8.26 15.42
N LEU A 45 -6.67 -8.72 16.33
CA LEU A 45 -8.13 -8.79 16.15
C LEU A 45 -8.84 -7.46 16.43
N THR A 46 -8.14 -6.48 17.00
CA THR A 46 -8.72 -5.17 17.25
C THR A 46 -9.10 -4.48 15.93
N PRO A 47 -10.11 -3.59 15.94
CA PRO A 47 -10.57 -2.93 14.72
C PRO A 47 -9.48 -2.07 14.08
N TYR A 48 -8.64 -1.40 14.88
CA TYR A 48 -7.57 -0.56 14.34
C TYR A 48 -6.46 -1.41 13.67
N CYS A 49 -6.05 -2.54 14.25
CA CYS A 49 -5.07 -3.44 13.62
C CYS A 49 -5.63 -4.11 12.36
N SER A 50 -6.92 -4.45 12.37
CA SER A 50 -7.60 -4.99 11.19
C SER A 50 -7.66 -3.96 10.04
N ALA A 51 -7.97 -2.70 10.35
CA ALA A 51 -7.98 -1.61 9.38
C ALA A 51 -6.57 -1.35 8.82
N LEU A 52 -5.56 -1.25 9.68
CA LEU A 52 -4.17 -1.07 9.26
C LEU A 52 -3.69 -2.21 8.36
N ARG A 53 -3.98 -3.47 8.73
CA ARG A 53 -3.66 -4.65 7.91
C ARG A 53 -4.36 -4.60 6.56
N TRP A 54 -5.62 -4.19 6.51
CA TRP A 54 -6.35 -4.03 5.26
C TRP A 54 -5.71 -2.96 4.37
N VAL A 55 -5.30 -1.82 4.94
CA VAL A 55 -4.60 -0.74 4.21
C VAL A 55 -3.26 -1.22 3.68
N ILE A 56 -2.49 -1.98 4.46
CA ILE A 56 -1.22 -2.56 4.01
C ILE A 56 -1.45 -3.49 2.82
N TYR A 57 -2.39 -4.43 2.95
CA TYR A 57 -2.67 -5.42 1.90
C TYR A 57 -3.19 -4.77 0.61
N ASN A 58 -4.25 -3.97 0.71
CA ASN A 58 -4.86 -3.35 -0.46
C ASN A 58 -3.99 -2.22 -1.02
N GLY A 59 -3.34 -1.43 -0.18
CA GLY A 59 -2.40 -0.41 -0.62
C GLY A 59 -1.25 -0.99 -1.41
N GLY A 60 -0.70 -2.13 -0.99
CA GLY A 60 0.33 -2.85 -1.75
C GLY A 60 -0.17 -3.32 -3.12
N ASN A 61 -1.38 -3.88 -3.20
CA ASN A 61 -2.00 -4.28 -4.46
C ASN A 61 -2.25 -3.09 -5.39
N ILE A 62 -2.71 -1.97 -4.86
CA ILE A 62 -2.93 -0.74 -5.64
C ILE A 62 -1.60 -0.21 -6.19
N ILE A 63 -0.54 -0.16 -5.37
CA ILE A 63 0.80 0.24 -5.82
C ILE A 63 1.30 -0.70 -6.93
N ASN A 64 1.11 -2.02 -6.78
CA ASN A 64 1.49 -2.99 -7.80
C ASN A 64 0.76 -2.72 -9.13
N ASN A 65 -0.56 -2.52 -9.08
CA ASN A 65 -1.37 -2.20 -10.26
C ASN A 65 -0.92 -0.90 -10.93
N MET A 66 -0.51 0.13 -10.16
CA MET A 66 0.03 1.37 -10.70
C MET A 66 1.30 1.11 -11.53
N TRP A 67 2.21 0.27 -11.03
CA TRP A 67 3.42 -0.13 -11.75
C TRP A 67 3.11 -0.98 -12.98
N ILE A 68 2.12 -1.87 -12.91
CA ILE A 68 1.66 -2.64 -14.08
C ILE A 68 1.18 -1.70 -15.18
N VAL A 69 0.30 -0.74 -14.86
CA VAL A 69 -0.22 0.23 -15.83
C VAL A 69 0.91 1.03 -16.48
N LEU A 70 1.88 1.50 -15.68
CA LEU A 70 3.05 2.21 -16.19
C LEU A 70 3.90 1.32 -17.10
N GLY A 71 4.19 0.10 -16.68
CA GLY A 71 4.96 -0.87 -17.46
C GLY A 71 4.29 -1.24 -18.78
N THR A 72 2.97 -1.47 -18.77
CA THR A 72 2.18 -1.73 -19.97
C THR A 72 2.20 -0.53 -20.92
N TRP A 73 2.10 0.70 -20.39
CA TRP A 73 2.18 1.91 -21.21
C TRP A 73 3.55 2.06 -21.89
N ILE A 74 4.64 1.83 -21.15
CA ILE A 74 6.01 1.85 -21.70
C ILE A 74 6.17 0.77 -22.79
N ALA A 75 5.76 -0.47 -22.49
CA ALA A 75 5.84 -1.58 -23.44
C ALA A 75 5.07 -1.28 -24.73
N ALA A 76 3.85 -0.72 -24.62
CA ALA A 76 3.05 -0.35 -25.78
C ALA A 76 3.73 0.74 -26.65
N LYS A 77 4.46 1.68 -26.04
CA LYS A 77 5.23 2.70 -26.78
C LYS A 77 6.42 2.10 -27.50
N ILE A 78 7.14 1.19 -26.86
CA ILE A 78 8.26 0.49 -27.48
C ILE A 78 7.77 -0.37 -28.65
N CYS A 79 6.74 -1.20 -28.45
CA CYS A 79 6.21 -2.07 -29.50
C CYS A 79 5.66 -1.30 -30.71
N LYS A 80 5.05 -0.13 -30.51
CA LYS A 80 4.62 0.74 -31.61
C LYS A 80 5.76 1.35 -32.42
N ASN A 81 6.96 1.47 -31.85
CA ASN A 81 8.13 1.99 -32.54
C ASN A 81 8.93 0.88 -33.26
N VAL A 82 8.56 -0.40 -33.07
CA VAL A 82 9.23 -1.57 -33.66
C VAL A 82 8.48 -2.12 -34.88
N LEU A 83 7.21 -1.73 -35.07
CA LEU A 83 6.40 -1.94 -36.28
C LEU A 83 6.41 -0.67 -37.15
#